data_AF-A0A8S3DBB8-F1
#
_entry.id   AF-A0A8S3DBB8-F1
#
_cell.length_a   1.000
_cell.length_b   1.000
_cell.length_c   1.000
_cell.angle_alpha   90.00
_cell.angle_beta   90.00
_cell.angle_gamma   90.00
#
_symmetry.space_group_name_H-M   'P 1'
#
loop_
_entity.id
_entity.type
_entity.pdbx_description
1 polymer ?
#
loop_
_entity_poly.entity_id
_entity_poly.type
_entity_poly.pdbx_seq_one_letter_code
_entity_poly.pdbx_strand_id
1 'polypeptide(L)' 'REQILKILWKYGKLFDISEPSKIDITVKNAIDTGTHRPIHTPPYRKSNKDQETLNKETDKLLKNGIIEHSTSPWSSPVVL' A
#
# COMPACT_ATOMS: atom_id res chain seq x y z
N ARG A 1 17.09 13.87 28.19
CA ARG A 1 17.17 14.26 26.76
C ARG A 1 18.31 13.54 26.02
N GLU A 2 19.55 13.58 26.53
CA GLU A 2 20.69 12.89 25.89
C GLU A 2 20.52 11.37 25.74
N GLN A 3 19.99 10.69 26.76
CA GLN A 3 19.76 9.23 26.70
C GLN A 3 18.83 8.82 25.56
N ILE A 4 17.78 9.62 25.30
CA ILE A 4 16.83 9.37 24.21
C ILE A 4 17.52 9.56 22.85
N LEU A 5 18.30 10.64 22.68
CA LEU A 5 19.05 10.86 21.44
C LEU A 5 20.02 9.70 21.17
N LYS A 6 20.69 9.20 22.20
CA LYS A 6 21.62 8.07 22.08
C LYS A 6 20.93 6.79 21.60
N ILE A 7 19.71 6.53 22.05
CA ILE A 7 18.88 5.40 21.62
C ILE A 7 18.40 5.59 20.17
N LEU A 8 17.89 6.78 19.83
CA LEU A 8 17.42 7.08 18.47
C LEU A 8 18.54 6.94 17.44
N TRP A 9 19.73 7.45 17.73
CA TRP A 9 20.90 7.27 16.87
C TRP A 9 21.34 5.81 16.78
N LYS A 10 21.35 5.08 17.91
CA LYS A 10 21.74 3.66 17.93
C LYS A 10 20.79 2.78 17.11
N TYR A 11 19.50 3.08 17.12
CA TYR A 11 18.47 2.29 16.46
C TYR A 11 17.80 3.03 15.29
N GLY A 12 18.48 4.00 14.67
CA GLY A 12 17.93 4.78 13.56
C GLY A 12 17.43 3.91 12.41
N LYS A 13 18.10 2.78 12.15
CA LYS A 13 17.70 1.79 11.15
C LYS A 13 16.37 1.06 11.40
N LEU A 14 15.80 1.17 12.60
CA LEU A 14 14.47 0.60 12.91
C LEU A 14 13.34 1.51 12.44
N PHE A 15 13.66 2.75 12.05
CA PHE A 15 12.69 3.72 11.58
C PHE A 15 12.83 3.85 10.07
N ASP A 16 11.81 3.41 9.35
CA ASP A 16 11.70 3.68 7.92
C ASP A 16 11.30 5.14 7.71
N ILE A 17 12.19 5.89 7.07
CA ILE A 17 11.98 7.31 6.76
C ILE A 17 11.59 7.50 5.29
N SER A 18 11.99 6.58 4.41
CA SER A 18 11.85 6.73 2.96
C SER A 18 10.94 5.68 2.33
N GLU A 19 11.24 4.40 2.55
CA GLU A 19 10.57 3.27 1.91
C GLU A 19 9.97 2.35 2.97
N PRO A 20 8.76 1.83 2.74
CA PRO A 20 8.16 0.89 3.67
C PRO A 20 8.96 -0.41 3.71
N SER A 21 9.30 -0.87 4.92
CA SER A 21 9.89 -2.18 5.14
C SER A 21 9.03 -3.28 4.54
N LYS A 22 9.67 -4.16 3.77
CA LYS A 22 9.09 -5.42 3.33
C LYS A 22 9.59 -6.53 4.23
N ILE A 23 8.68 -7.29 4.82
CA ILE A 23 9.06 -8.51 5.54
C ILE A 23 9.12 -9.64 4.53
N ASP A 24 10.31 -10.21 4.34
CA ASP A 24 10.51 -11.36 3.45
C ASP A 24 10.12 -12.65 4.19
N ILE A 25 8.80 -12.91 4.24
CA ILE A 25 8.24 -14.14 4.81
C ILE A 25 7.81 -15.04 3.67
N THR A 26 8.23 -16.31 3.70
CA THR A 26 7.85 -17.30 2.66
C THR A 26 6.36 -17.64 2.68
N VAL A 27 5.66 -17.36 3.79
CA VAL A 27 4.24 -17.68 3.95
C VAL A 27 3.39 -16.73 3.11
N LYS A 28 2.67 -17.29 2.14
CA LYS A 28 1.66 -16.56 1.38
C LYS A 28 0.39 -16.42 2.24
N ASN A 29 -0.11 -15.20 2.37
CA ASN A 29 -1.40 -14.95 3.01
C ASN A 29 -2.54 -15.28 2.02
N ALA A 30 -3.58 -15.95 2.51
CA ALA A 30 -4.80 -16.22 1.76
C ALA A 30 -6.02 -15.79 2.58
N ILE A 31 -6.94 -15.07 1.97
CA ILE A 31 -8.18 -14.63 2.59
C ILE A 31 -9.28 -15.62 2.21
N ASP A 32 -9.89 -16.28 3.20
CA ASP A 32 -11.02 -17.17 2.98
C ASP A 32 -12.31 -16.35 2.79
N THR A 33 -12.84 -16.35 1.56
CA THR A 33 -14.11 -15.69 1.23
C THR A 33 -15.33 -16.62 1.38
N GLY A 34 -15.14 -17.86 1.84
CA GLY A 34 -16.18 -18.87 1.93
C GLY A 34 -16.87 -19.10 0.59
N THR A 35 -18.21 -19.03 0.58
CA THR A 35 -19.04 -19.22 -0.62
C THR A 35 -19.43 -17.91 -1.31
N HIS A 36 -18.86 -16.77 -0.91
CA HIS A 36 -19.26 -15.47 -1.43
C HIS A 36 -18.74 -15.25 -2.86
N ARG A 37 -19.59 -14.72 -3.74
CA ARG A 37 -19.22 -14.37 -5.13
C ARG A 37 -18.47 -13.04 -5.18
N PRO A 38 -17.65 -12.77 -6.21
CA PRO A 38 -16.99 -11.48 -6.34
C PRO A 38 -17.95 -10.30 -6.37
N ILE A 39 -17.60 -9.23 -5.67
CA ILE A 39 -18.30 -7.94 -5.71
C ILE A 39 -17.47 -6.99 -6.57
N HIS A 40 -18.07 -6.46 -7.62
CA HIS A 40 -17.47 -5.47 -8.51
C HIS A 40 -18.20 -4.13 -8.36
N THR A 41 -17.49 -3.13 -7.85
CA THR A 41 -17.97 -1.74 -7.81
C THR A 41 -17.16 -0.88 -8.77
N PRO A 42 -17.81 -0.12 -9.67
CA PRO A 42 -17.11 0.72 -10.63
C PRO A 42 -16.43 1.92 -9.94
N PRO A 43 -15.31 2.41 -10.49
CA PRO A 43 -14.65 3.63 -10.00
C PRO A 43 -15.59 4.85 -10.02
N TYR A 44 -15.51 5.70 -8.99
CA TYR A 44 -16.24 6.97 -8.97
C TYR A 44 -15.59 7.99 -9.90
N ARG A 45 -16.39 8.94 -10.40
CA ARG A 45 -15.87 10.12 -11.11
C ARG A 45 -14.99 10.93 -10.16
N LYS A 46 -13.79 11.29 -10.63
CA LYS A 46 -12.81 12.11 -9.90
C LYS A 46 -12.58 13.43 -10.61
N SER A 47 -12.15 14.44 -9.85
CA SER A 47 -11.62 15.67 -10.45
C SER A 47 -10.25 15.40 -11.06
N ASN A 48 -9.80 16.26 -11.98
CA ASN A 48 -8.47 16.10 -12.60
C ASN A 48 -7.35 16.16 -11.56
N LYS A 49 -7.50 16.98 -10.51
CA LYS A 49 -6.54 17.12 -9.41
C LYS A 49 -6.42 15.81 -8.60
N ASP A 50 -7.56 15.19 -8.31
CA ASP A 50 -7.59 13.93 -7.57
C ASP A 50 -7.01 12.81 -8.43
N GLN A 51 -7.33 12.79 -9.74
CA GLN A 51 -6.77 11.81 -10.66
C GLN A 51 -5.24 11.92 -10.76
N GLU A 52 -4.70 13.13 -10.80
CA GLU A 52 -3.24 13.35 -10.81
C GLU A 52 -2.58 12.83 -9.52
N THR A 53 -3.21 13.08 -8.38
CA THR A 53 -2.75 12.58 -7.07
C THR A 53 -2.78 11.05 -7.03
N LEU A 54 -3.88 10.45 -7.50
CA LEU A 54 -4.05 8.99 -7.57
C LEU A 54 -2.96 8.36 -8.43
N ASN A 55 -2.69 8.93 -9.60
CA ASN A 55 -1.67 8.41 -10.52
C ASN A 55 -0.27 8.48 -9.89
N LYS A 56 0.09 9.61 -9.24
CA LYS A 56 1.37 9.77 -8.55
C LYS A 56 1.59 8.72 -7.46
N GLU A 57 0.59 8.50 -6.61
CA GLU A 57 0.69 7.49 -5.55
C GLU A 57 0.69 6.07 -6.11
N THR A 58 -0.10 5.79 -7.15
CA THR A 58 -0.12 4.48 -7.82
C THR A 58 1.25 4.16 -8.42
N ASP A 59 1.87 5.10 -9.12
CA ASP A 59 3.21 4.94 -9.69
C ASP A 59 4.27 4.68 -8.62
N LYS A 60 4.16 5.39 -7.47
CA LYS A 60 5.05 5.18 -6.33
C LYS A 60 4.91 3.77 -5.75
N LEU A 61 3.68 3.30 -5.55
CA LEU A 61 3.41 1.96 -5.02
C LEU A 61 3.83 0.85 -6.00
N LEU A 62 3.63 1.05 -7.30
CA LEU A 62 4.10 0.14 -8.36
C LEU A 62 5.63 0.05 -8.38
N LYS A 63 6.33 1.19 -8.33
CA LYS A 63 7.81 1.23 -8.28
C LYS A 63 8.36 0.51 -7.05
N ASN A 64 7.68 0.61 -5.92
CA ASN A 64 8.08 -0.05 -4.69
C ASN A 64 7.70 -1.54 -4.65
N GLY A 65 7.00 -2.06 -5.67
CA GLY A 65 6.57 -3.46 -5.75
C GLY A 65 5.54 -3.85 -4.69
N ILE A 66 4.75 -2.88 -4.20
CA ILE A 66 3.71 -3.08 -3.18
C ILE A 66 2.39 -3.52 -3.84
N ILE A 67 2.12 -3.02 -5.05
CA ILE A 67 0.94 -3.37 -5.86
C ILE A 67 1.38 -3.86 -7.24
N GLU A 68 0.49 -4.55 -7.94
CA GLU A 68 0.68 -5.03 -9.31
C GLU A 68 -0.61 -4.87 -10.13
N HIS A 69 -0.47 -4.90 -11.45
CA HIS A 69 -1.64 -4.93 -12.34
C HIS A 69 -2.37 -6.25 -12.21
N SER A 70 -3.71 -6.20 -12.16
CA SER A 70 -4.55 -7.40 -12.10
C SER A 70 -5.84 -7.22 -12.91
N THR A 71 -6.46 -8.34 -13.26
CA THR A 71 -7.79 -8.42 -13.90
C THR A 71 -8.81 -9.06 -12.95
N SER A 72 -8.76 -8.67 -11.67
CA SER A 72 -9.58 -9.25 -10.61
C SER A 72 -11.08 -9.04 -10.85
N PRO A 73 -11.93 -10.05 -10.58
CA PRO A 73 -13.38 -9.87 -10.58
C PRO A 73 -13.86 -9.06 -9.36
N TRP A 74 -13.02 -8.87 -8.35
CA TRP A 74 -13.27 -8.03 -7.18
C TRP A 74 -12.78 -6.61 -7.45
N SER A 75 -13.62 -5.60 -7.20
CA SER A 75 -13.26 -4.19 -7.36
C SER A 75 -13.94 -3.32 -6.31
N SER A 76 -13.15 -2.48 -5.66
CA SER A 76 -13.60 -1.45 -4.71
C SER A 76 -13.03 -0.10 -5.13
N PRO A 77 -13.87 0.95 -5.30
CA PRO A 77 -13.41 2.25 -5.79
C PRO A 77 -12.55 2.99 -4.76
N VAL A 78 -11.51 3.68 -5.23
CA VAL A 78 -10.63 4.52 -4.39
C VAL A 78 -11.32 5.83 -4.04
N VAL A 79 -11.19 6.25 -2.78
CA VAL A 79 -11.65 7.55 -2.27
C VAL A 79 -10.43 8.44 -1.99
N LEU A 80 -10.52 9.71 -2.40
CA LEU A 80 -9.53 10.75 -2.19
C LEU A 80 -10.24 11.94 -1.54
#